data_AF-A0A7V9JB10-F1
#
_entry.id   AF-A0A7V9JB10-F1
#
_cell.length_a   1.000
_cell.length_b   1.000
_cell.length_c   1.000
_cell.angle_alpha   90.00
_cell.angle_beta   90.00
_cell.angle_gamma   90.00
#
_symmetry.space_group_name_H-M   'P 1'
#
loop_
_entity.id
_entity.type
_entity.pdbx_description
1 polymer ?
#
loop_
_entity_poly.entity_id
_entity_poly.type
_entity_poly.pdbx_seq_one_letter_code
_entity_poly.pdbx_strand_id
1 'polypeptide(L)'
;MTAPGEPATHTVGYVLLREELLSVSDAQTHDDGRVSAEVLFAFEGERRRARDIFVETEGWLLLDEMIELPLEPAPVGTPTTSLDEATLQGLSILGFAPEYVPSEPWMVAGGTAISMRPGDTRVLVLGVLDFDGCGPIGFLCFIPVAVSAGWSVAPINGASIDPNSGLLTIDAMVPSGSVFTARADVEGGRRHVAADVYVYTPEGNPLVGLWREEAQVACGTRAESDPTLAIEELNFDADGTFAVTWVPFESYVDYWGTYTFDLERGTLELTVTGGNHIPPDVDGEGRFTVDATRRLNLTDIWLGASPQRDPGTPSASSGPANCGHRFAG
;
A
#
# COMPACT_ATOMS: atom_id res chain seq x y z
N MET A 1 27.80 -27.86 58.44
CA MET A 1 27.19 -26.52 58.28
C MET A 1 27.39 -26.12 56.85
N THR A 2 26.41 -26.45 56.01
CA THR A 2 26.40 -26.20 54.57
C THR A 2 25.45 -25.03 54.37
N ALA A 3 25.90 -23.97 53.68
CA ALA A 3 25.10 -22.77 53.45
C ALA A 3 23.83 -23.10 52.64
N PRO A 4 22.70 -22.41 52.88
CA PRO A 4 21.50 -22.59 52.09
C PRO A 4 21.77 -22.10 50.66
N GLY A 5 21.46 -22.96 49.68
CA GLY A 5 21.55 -22.64 48.26
C GLY A 5 20.60 -21.51 47.89
N GLU A 6 21.11 -20.56 47.10
CA GLU A 6 20.36 -19.47 46.50
C GLU A 6 19.21 -20.03 45.65
N PRO A 7 17.97 -19.49 45.75
CA PRO A 7 16.89 -19.91 44.88
C PRO A 7 17.19 -19.51 43.44
N ALA A 8 16.99 -20.44 42.51
CA ALA A 8 17.16 -20.20 41.08
C ALA A 8 16.17 -19.12 40.61
N THR A 9 16.69 -18.03 40.07
CA THR A 9 15.90 -17.00 39.41
C THR A 9 15.49 -17.52 38.03
N HIS A 10 14.23 -17.92 37.87
CA HIS A 10 13.67 -18.22 36.55
C HIS A 10 13.18 -16.92 35.91
N THR A 11 13.88 -16.47 34.87
CA THR A 11 13.40 -15.40 34.00
C THR A 11 12.32 -15.98 33.10
N VAL A 12 11.05 -15.71 33.38
CA VAL A 12 9.95 -15.96 32.43
C VAL A 12 10.10 -14.94 31.32
N GLY A 13 10.64 -15.39 30.18
CA GLY A 13 10.64 -14.60 28.95
C GLY A 13 9.23 -14.62 28.38
N TYR A 14 8.54 -13.47 28.39
CA TYR A 14 7.35 -13.29 27.58
C TYR A 14 7.79 -13.20 26.12
N VAL A 15 7.54 -14.25 25.34
CA VAL A 15 7.49 -14.11 23.89
C VAL A 15 6.13 -13.51 23.58
N LEU A 16 6.08 -12.23 23.22
CA LEU A 16 4.91 -11.59 22.63
C LEU A 16 4.78 -12.12 21.19
N LEU A 17 4.13 -13.28 21.03
CA LEU A 17 3.69 -13.74 19.72
C LEU A 17 2.40 -12.99 19.35
N ARG A 18 2.33 -12.49 18.12
CA ARG A 18 1.12 -11.88 17.52
C ARG A 18 0.11 -12.98 17.14
N GLU A 19 -0.34 -13.73 18.13
CA GLU A 19 -1.34 -14.78 17.94
C GLU A 19 -2.70 -14.25 18.36
N GLU A 20 -3.63 -14.15 17.42
CA GLU A 20 -5.04 -13.89 17.73
C GLU A 20 -5.73 -15.24 17.94
N LEU A 21 -6.11 -15.52 19.19
CA LEU A 21 -6.87 -16.71 19.53
C LEU A 21 -8.29 -16.60 18.96
N LEU A 22 -8.61 -17.42 17.95
CA LEU A 22 -9.91 -17.40 17.27
C LEU A 22 -10.93 -18.29 17.98
N SER A 23 -10.52 -19.51 18.38
CA SER A 23 -11.39 -20.43 19.12
C SER A 23 -10.61 -21.52 19.85
N VAL A 24 -11.18 -22.03 20.93
CA VAL A 24 -10.72 -23.23 21.66
C VAL A 24 -11.82 -24.28 21.66
N SER A 25 -11.50 -25.52 21.34
CA SER A 25 -12.45 -26.64 21.28
C SER A 25 -11.80 -27.95 21.70
N ASP A 26 -12.62 -29.00 21.87
CA ASP A 26 -12.18 -30.37 22.23
C ASP A 26 -11.16 -30.43 23.38
N ALA A 27 -11.45 -29.69 24.46
CA ALA A 27 -10.63 -29.69 25.66
C ALA A 27 -10.76 -31.03 26.40
N GLN A 28 -9.63 -31.67 26.70
CA GLN A 28 -9.54 -32.97 27.36
C GLN A 28 -8.50 -32.90 28.47
N THR A 29 -8.84 -33.42 29.66
CA THR A 29 -7.90 -33.58 30.77
C THR A 29 -7.33 -35.00 30.74
N HIS A 30 -6.01 -35.11 30.76
CA HIS A 30 -5.27 -36.38 30.74
C HIS A 30 -5.07 -36.91 32.16
N ASP A 31 -4.77 -38.20 32.27
CA ASP A 31 -4.54 -38.88 33.57
C ASP A 31 -3.32 -38.32 34.33
N ASP A 32 -2.39 -37.67 33.63
CA ASP A 32 -1.22 -36.99 34.21
C ASP A 32 -1.51 -35.54 34.68
N GLY A 33 -2.76 -35.09 34.55
CA GLY A 33 -3.20 -33.75 34.96
C GLY A 33 -3.01 -32.67 33.90
N ARG A 34 -2.42 -32.98 32.74
CA ARG A 34 -2.35 -32.04 31.62
C ARG A 34 -3.72 -31.82 30.99
N VAL A 35 -3.89 -30.66 30.35
CA VAL A 35 -5.07 -30.33 29.55
C VAL A 35 -4.63 -30.19 28.10
N SER A 36 -5.23 -30.93 27.17
CA SER A 36 -5.07 -30.63 25.75
C SER A 36 -6.32 -29.95 25.21
N ALA A 37 -6.17 -28.97 24.34
CA ALA A 37 -7.29 -28.40 23.59
C ALA A 37 -6.89 -28.17 22.13
N GLU A 38 -7.86 -28.23 21.23
CA GLU A 38 -7.65 -27.74 19.88
C GLU A 38 -7.84 -26.23 19.84
N VAL A 39 -6.83 -25.56 19.33
CA VAL A 39 -6.73 -24.12 19.26
C VAL A 39 -6.69 -23.71 17.80
N LEU A 40 -7.62 -22.83 17.42
CA LEU A 40 -7.59 -22.13 16.15
C LEU A 40 -7.10 -20.71 16.45
N PHE A 41 -6.05 -20.28 15.77
CA PHE A 41 -5.46 -18.96 15.94
C PHE A 41 -5.05 -18.38 14.59
N ALA A 42 -4.92 -17.06 14.52
CA ALA A 42 -4.32 -16.39 13.38
C ALA A 42 -2.88 -16.00 13.74
N PHE A 43 -1.92 -16.37 12.89
CA PHE A 43 -0.51 -16.00 13.01
C PHE A 43 -0.02 -15.54 11.64
N GLU A 44 0.50 -14.31 11.58
CA GLU A 44 0.97 -13.71 10.33
C GLU A 44 -0.08 -13.74 9.20
N GLY A 45 -1.36 -13.50 9.52
CA GLY A 45 -2.45 -13.49 8.54
C GLY A 45 -2.98 -14.88 8.17
N GLU A 46 -2.25 -15.95 8.48
CA GLU A 46 -2.66 -17.32 8.23
C GLU A 46 -3.45 -17.90 9.41
N ARG A 47 -4.56 -18.57 9.12
CA ARG A 47 -5.25 -19.40 10.13
C ARG A 47 -4.43 -20.64 10.38
N ARG A 48 -4.07 -20.90 11.64
CA ARG A 48 -3.41 -22.12 12.08
C ARG A 48 -4.30 -22.87 13.04
N ARG A 49 -4.22 -24.20 12.98
CA ARG A 49 -4.87 -25.11 13.92
C ARG A 49 -3.79 -25.92 14.60
N ALA A 50 -3.77 -25.90 15.91
CA ALA A 50 -2.90 -26.74 16.70
C ALA A 50 -3.69 -27.48 17.76
N ARG A 51 -3.14 -28.59 18.25
CA ARG A 51 -3.52 -29.15 19.54
C ARG A 51 -2.48 -28.72 20.55
N ASP A 52 -2.89 -27.84 21.44
CA ASP A 52 -2.05 -27.28 22.49
C ASP A 52 -2.24 -28.10 23.76
N ILE A 53 -1.12 -28.42 24.40
CA ILE A 53 -1.07 -29.14 25.67
C ILE A 53 -0.61 -28.14 26.72
N PHE A 54 -1.41 -28.02 27.77
CA PHE A 54 -1.22 -27.12 28.88
C PHE A 54 -0.93 -27.89 30.16
N VAL A 55 -0.05 -27.32 30.98
CA VAL A 55 0.21 -27.76 32.35
C VAL A 55 -0.31 -26.70 33.31
N GLU A 56 -1.04 -27.11 34.34
CA GLU A 56 -1.44 -26.20 35.42
C GLU A 56 -0.25 -25.95 36.34
N THR A 57 0.02 -24.68 36.62
CA THR A 57 1.04 -24.27 37.57
C THR A 57 0.58 -22.99 38.26
N GLU A 58 0.37 -23.09 39.58
CA GLU A 58 0.00 -21.95 40.43
C GLU A 58 -1.29 -21.21 39.99
N GLY A 59 -2.29 -21.96 39.52
CA GLY A 59 -3.57 -21.44 39.04
C GLY A 59 -3.57 -20.96 37.59
N TRP A 60 -2.46 -21.15 36.87
CA TRP A 60 -2.33 -20.77 35.46
C TRP A 60 -2.16 -22.01 34.58
N LEU A 61 -2.74 -21.98 33.37
CA LEU A 61 -2.45 -22.94 32.32
C LEU A 61 -1.29 -22.40 31.48
N LEU A 62 -0.16 -23.08 31.50
CA LEU A 62 1.02 -22.75 30.71
C LEU A 62 1.10 -23.71 29.52
N LEU A 63 1.37 -23.17 28.33
CA LEU A 63 1.62 -23.98 27.13
C LEU A 63 2.90 -24.80 27.33
N ASP A 64 2.76 -26.13 27.31
CA ASP A 64 3.85 -27.11 27.45
C ASP A 64 4.30 -27.60 26.06
N GLU A 65 3.34 -28.00 25.22
CA GLU A 65 3.59 -28.53 23.88
C GLU A 65 2.53 -28.03 22.88
N MET A 66 2.95 -27.75 21.65
CA MET A 66 2.08 -27.37 20.54
C MET A 66 2.26 -28.36 19.41
N ILE A 67 1.19 -29.05 19.02
CA ILE A 67 1.17 -30.01 17.92
C ILE A 67 0.42 -29.38 16.75
N GLU A 68 1.14 -28.97 15.71
CA GLU A 68 0.51 -28.44 14.50
C GLU A 68 -0.38 -29.51 13.85
N LEU A 69 -1.65 -29.17 13.67
CA LEU A 69 -2.61 -30.02 12.97
C LEU A 69 -2.75 -29.52 11.54
N PRO A 70 -2.85 -30.43 10.55
CA PRO A 70 -3.20 -30.00 9.20
C PRO A 70 -4.56 -29.27 9.26
N LEU A 71 -4.62 -28.08 8.66
CA LEU A 71 -5.89 -27.45 8.38
C LEU A 71 -6.66 -28.40 7.48
N GLU A 72 -7.76 -28.96 7.97
CA GLU A 72 -8.77 -29.45 7.04
C GLU A 72 -9.12 -28.24 6.17
N PRO A 73 -9.02 -28.36 4.82
CA PRO A 73 -9.46 -27.27 3.97
C PRO A 73 -10.88 -26.97 4.39
N ALA A 74 -11.13 -25.74 4.83
CA ALA A 74 -12.47 -25.30 5.12
C ALA A 74 -13.33 -25.80 3.96
N PRO A 75 -14.45 -26.51 4.19
CA PRO A 75 -15.39 -26.73 3.11
C PRO A 75 -15.54 -25.37 2.46
N VAL A 76 -15.34 -25.29 1.14
CA VAL A 76 -15.50 -24.07 0.37
C VAL A 76 -16.99 -23.73 0.40
N GLY A 77 -17.44 -23.32 1.58
CA GLY A 77 -18.70 -22.70 1.83
C GLY A 77 -18.57 -21.39 1.12
N THR A 78 -19.37 -21.24 0.08
CA THR A 78 -19.68 -19.95 -0.49
C THR A 78 -19.93 -19.01 0.69
N PRO A 79 -19.18 -17.91 0.86
CA PRO A 79 -19.41 -16.97 1.96
C PRO A 79 -20.87 -16.55 1.86
N THR A 80 -21.67 -17.06 2.80
CA THR A 80 -23.14 -17.00 2.78
C THR A 80 -23.66 -15.91 3.71
N THR A 81 -22.78 -15.29 4.48
CA THR A 81 -23.11 -14.10 5.26
C THR A 81 -22.91 -12.88 4.40
N SER A 82 -24.02 -12.24 4.10
CA SER A 82 -24.02 -10.95 3.41
C SER A 82 -23.18 -9.93 4.19
N LEU A 83 -22.46 -9.05 3.50
CA LEU A 83 -21.69 -7.99 4.15
C LEU A 83 -22.61 -7.10 5.00
N ASP A 84 -22.09 -6.67 6.16
CA ASP A 84 -22.71 -5.62 6.94
C ASP A 84 -22.67 -4.28 6.18
N GLU A 85 -23.54 -3.35 6.56
CA GLU A 85 -23.72 -2.10 5.83
C GLU A 85 -22.47 -1.21 5.88
N ALA A 86 -21.70 -1.22 6.98
CA ALA A 86 -20.51 -0.39 7.09
C ALA A 86 -19.42 -0.88 6.12
N THR A 87 -19.15 -2.18 6.11
CA THR A 87 -18.22 -2.80 5.15
C THR A 87 -18.67 -2.54 3.71
N LEU A 88 -19.96 -2.71 3.40
CA LEU A 88 -20.51 -2.50 2.06
C LEU A 88 -20.31 -1.06 1.55
N GLN A 89 -20.47 -0.06 2.42
CA GLN A 89 -20.27 1.34 2.07
C GLN A 89 -18.80 1.73 1.93
N GLY A 90 -17.90 1.02 2.64
CA GLY A 90 -16.45 1.24 2.59
C GLY A 90 -15.72 0.56 1.43
N LEU A 91 -16.42 -0.24 0.62
CA LEU A 91 -15.80 -0.98 -0.47
C LEU A 91 -15.15 -0.07 -1.52
N SER A 92 -13.92 -0.42 -1.89
CA SER A 92 -13.10 0.17 -2.94
C SER A 92 -12.54 -0.92 -3.86
N ILE A 93 -12.09 -0.54 -5.06
CA ILE A 93 -11.45 -1.43 -6.02
C ILE A 93 -9.98 -1.05 -6.14
N LEU A 94 -9.07 -2.02 -6.01
CA LEU A 94 -7.66 -1.88 -6.35
C LEU A 94 -7.25 -2.93 -7.39
N GLY A 95 -6.23 -2.62 -8.19
CA GLY A 95 -5.70 -3.51 -9.23
C GLY A 95 -4.35 -4.12 -8.82
N PHE A 96 -4.23 -5.45 -8.98
CA PHE A 96 -3.02 -6.20 -8.66
C PHE A 96 -2.50 -6.96 -9.88
N ALA A 97 -1.22 -7.36 -9.86
CA ALA A 97 -0.68 -8.23 -10.89
C ALA A 97 -1.43 -9.58 -10.92
N PRO A 98 -1.67 -10.22 -12.08
CA PRO A 98 -2.48 -11.44 -12.16
C PRO A 98 -1.97 -12.61 -11.33
N GLU A 99 -0.66 -12.70 -11.14
CA GLU A 99 0.02 -13.69 -10.31
C GLU A 99 -0.08 -13.40 -8.80
N TYR A 100 -0.57 -12.22 -8.42
CA TYR A 100 -0.63 -11.76 -7.05
C TYR A 100 -2.04 -11.27 -6.69
N VAL A 101 -2.84 -12.17 -6.11
CA VAL A 101 -4.13 -11.81 -5.50
C VAL A 101 -3.93 -11.77 -3.99
N PRO A 102 -3.94 -10.59 -3.36
CA PRO A 102 -3.73 -10.51 -1.92
C PRO A 102 -4.88 -11.22 -1.20
N SER A 103 -4.53 -12.13 -0.29
CA SER A 103 -5.45 -12.70 0.71
C SER A 103 -5.32 -12.02 2.07
N GLU A 104 -4.32 -11.15 2.23
CA GLU A 104 -3.96 -10.48 3.48
C GLU A 104 -4.03 -8.95 3.32
N PRO A 105 -4.16 -8.21 4.44
CA PRO A 105 -4.09 -6.75 4.42
C PRO A 105 -2.82 -6.25 3.73
N TRP A 106 -2.99 -5.28 2.83
CA TRP A 106 -1.90 -4.70 2.06
C TRP A 106 -1.79 -3.20 2.35
N MET A 107 -0.58 -2.72 2.62
CA MET A 107 -0.33 -1.29 2.80
C MET A 107 -0.51 -0.55 1.48
N VAL A 108 -1.36 0.45 1.46
CA VAL A 108 -1.59 1.27 0.26
C VAL A 108 -0.69 2.50 0.32
N ALA A 109 0.38 2.47 -0.47
CA ALA A 109 1.19 3.65 -0.73
C ALA A 109 0.64 4.35 -1.99
N GLY A 110 -0.06 5.46 -1.81
CA GLY A 110 -0.47 6.33 -2.93
C GLY A 110 -1.95 6.31 -3.29
N GLY A 111 -2.27 6.92 -4.43
CA GLY A 111 -3.63 7.12 -4.93
C GLY A 111 -4.35 5.81 -5.28
N THR A 112 -5.68 5.87 -5.35
CA THR A 112 -6.53 4.73 -5.75
C THR A 112 -6.66 4.60 -7.28
N ALA A 113 -5.92 5.42 -8.04
CA ALA A 113 -5.94 5.39 -9.50
C ALA A 113 -5.29 4.11 -10.03
N ILE A 114 -5.99 3.43 -10.94
CA ILE A 114 -5.46 2.22 -11.57
C ILE A 114 -4.77 2.63 -12.87
N SER A 115 -3.44 2.68 -12.86
CA SER A 115 -2.64 2.97 -14.05
C SER A 115 -2.25 1.68 -14.78
N MET A 116 -2.54 1.59 -16.08
CA MET A 116 -2.22 0.41 -16.91
C MET A 116 -1.63 0.83 -18.26
N ARG A 117 -0.80 -0.03 -18.85
CA ARG A 117 -0.30 0.12 -20.22
C ARG A 117 -1.15 -0.70 -21.21
N PRO A 118 -1.15 -0.36 -22.50
CA PRO A 118 -1.74 -1.21 -23.53
C PRO A 118 -1.15 -2.62 -23.48
N GLY A 119 -2.01 -3.64 -23.45
CA GLY A 119 -1.62 -5.05 -23.30
C GLY A 119 -1.50 -5.53 -21.86
N ASP A 120 -1.56 -4.64 -20.86
CA ASP A 120 -1.50 -5.05 -19.46
C ASP A 120 -2.74 -5.84 -19.05
N THR A 121 -2.54 -6.74 -18.09
CA THR A 121 -3.61 -7.46 -17.40
C THR A 121 -3.44 -7.28 -15.90
N ARG A 122 -4.54 -7.07 -15.18
CA ARG A 122 -4.60 -6.92 -13.72
C ARG A 122 -5.81 -7.67 -13.16
N VAL A 123 -5.69 -8.21 -11.95
CA VAL A 123 -6.87 -8.68 -11.20
C VAL A 123 -7.37 -7.53 -10.35
N LEU A 124 -8.65 -7.18 -10.50
CA LEU A 124 -9.31 -6.21 -9.64
C LEU A 124 -9.86 -6.90 -8.40
N VAL A 125 -9.57 -6.32 -7.25
CA VAL A 125 -9.96 -6.87 -5.94
C VAL A 125 -10.82 -5.85 -5.23
N LEU A 126 -11.90 -6.33 -4.60
CA LEU A 126 -12.71 -5.56 -3.68
C LEU A 126 -12.11 -5.63 -2.28
N GLY A 127 -12.11 -4.51 -1.59
CA GLY A 127 -11.66 -4.44 -0.21
C GLY A 127 -12.08 -3.15 0.45
N VAL A 128 -11.80 -3.03 1.74
CA VAL A 128 -12.02 -1.80 2.50
C VAL A 128 -10.68 -1.14 2.79
N LEU A 129 -10.66 0.18 2.75
CA LEU A 129 -9.55 0.97 3.26
C LEU A 129 -9.80 1.22 4.75
N ASP A 130 -8.93 0.65 5.59
CA ASP A 130 -9.07 0.69 7.05
C ASP A 130 -7.75 1.14 7.69
N PHE A 131 -7.83 2.07 8.64
CA PHE A 131 -6.70 2.56 9.43
C PHE A 131 -6.40 1.68 10.64
N ASP A 132 -7.40 1.00 11.18
CA ASP A 132 -7.29 0.18 12.39
C ASP A 132 -6.93 -1.28 12.05
N GLY A 133 -7.28 -1.70 10.84
CA GLY A 133 -7.18 -3.08 10.38
C GLY A 133 -5.77 -3.65 10.21
N CYS A 134 -4.74 -2.79 10.10
CA CYS A 134 -3.33 -3.20 10.00
C CYS A 134 -2.56 -3.19 11.33
N GLY A 135 -3.27 -3.08 12.44
CA GLY A 135 -2.70 -3.15 13.79
C GLY A 135 -2.64 -1.79 14.50
N PRO A 136 -2.05 -1.75 15.71
CA PRO A 136 -2.20 -0.63 16.67
C PRO A 136 -1.50 0.67 16.27
N ILE A 137 -0.92 0.69 15.07
CA ILE A 137 -0.02 1.72 14.56
C ILE A 137 -0.74 2.67 13.58
N GLY A 138 -2.01 2.41 13.24
CA GLY A 138 -2.90 3.38 12.59
C GLY A 138 -2.61 3.62 11.11
N PHE A 139 -2.32 2.57 10.34
CA PHE A 139 -1.95 2.68 8.92
C PHE A 139 -3.12 2.42 8.00
N LEU A 140 -3.19 3.19 6.91
CA LEU A 140 -4.14 2.93 5.85
C LEU A 140 -3.77 1.63 5.13
N CYS A 141 -4.64 0.64 5.27
CA CYS A 141 -4.49 -0.63 4.60
C CYS A 141 -5.71 -0.98 3.79
N PHE A 142 -5.46 -1.69 2.71
CA PHE A 142 -6.49 -2.36 1.94
C PHE A 142 -6.67 -3.76 2.47
N ILE A 143 -7.84 -4.04 3.03
CA ILE A 143 -8.23 -5.39 3.46
C ILE A 143 -9.10 -6.01 2.38
N PRO A 144 -8.62 -7.05 1.67
CA PRO A 144 -9.42 -7.76 0.69
C PRO A 144 -10.70 -8.33 1.30
N VAL A 145 -11.84 -8.12 0.63
CA VAL A 145 -13.14 -8.63 1.06
C VAL A 145 -13.60 -9.68 0.07
N ALA A 146 -13.67 -10.94 0.53
CA ALA A 146 -14.21 -12.04 -0.24
C ALA A 146 -15.74 -11.95 -0.30
N VAL A 147 -16.28 -11.34 -1.36
CA VAL A 147 -17.72 -11.19 -1.61
C VAL A 147 -18.06 -11.57 -3.05
N SER A 148 -19.27 -12.06 -3.28
CA SER A 148 -19.78 -12.28 -4.64
C SER A 148 -19.97 -10.93 -5.34
N ALA A 149 -19.28 -10.75 -6.46
CA ALA A 149 -19.40 -9.56 -7.30
C ALA A 149 -19.43 -9.92 -8.79
N GLY A 150 -20.29 -9.24 -9.55
CA GLY A 150 -20.27 -9.25 -11.00
C GLY A 150 -19.43 -8.10 -11.55
N TRP A 151 -18.42 -8.40 -12.36
CA TRP A 151 -17.51 -7.39 -12.90
C TRP A 151 -17.89 -6.93 -14.30
N SER A 152 -17.68 -5.65 -14.59
CA SER A 152 -17.88 -5.06 -15.91
C SER A 152 -16.93 -3.89 -16.14
N VAL A 153 -16.69 -3.55 -17.41
CA VAL A 153 -15.83 -2.42 -17.82
C VAL A 153 -16.53 -1.62 -18.91
N ALA A 154 -16.39 -0.31 -18.87
CA ALA A 154 -16.92 0.60 -19.88
C ALA A 154 -15.90 1.69 -20.24
N PRO A 155 -15.75 2.08 -21.52
CA PRO A 155 -16.35 1.44 -22.69
C PRO A 155 -15.80 0.02 -22.94
N ILE A 156 -16.56 -0.85 -23.61
CA ILE A 156 -16.13 -2.23 -23.92
C ILE A 156 -15.12 -2.31 -25.08
N ASN A 157 -14.97 -1.24 -25.85
CA ASN A 157 -14.04 -1.21 -26.98
C ASN A 157 -12.65 -0.85 -26.44
N GLY A 158 -11.75 -1.82 -26.46
CA GLY A 158 -10.36 -1.65 -26.01
C GLY A 158 -10.07 -2.19 -24.60
N ALA A 159 -11.08 -2.67 -23.87
CA ALA A 159 -10.87 -3.34 -22.59
C ALA A 159 -11.86 -4.49 -22.43
N SER A 160 -11.41 -5.56 -21.76
CA SER A 160 -12.26 -6.68 -21.37
C SER A 160 -12.01 -7.03 -19.91
N ILE A 161 -13.07 -7.40 -19.19
CA ILE A 161 -12.95 -7.90 -17.83
C ILE A 161 -13.71 -9.21 -17.71
N ASP A 162 -13.10 -10.23 -17.08
CA ASP A 162 -13.81 -11.46 -16.75
C ASP A 162 -14.86 -11.17 -15.66
N PRO A 163 -16.15 -11.45 -15.92
CA PRO A 163 -17.23 -11.02 -15.03
C PRO A 163 -17.24 -11.71 -13.67
N ASN A 164 -16.50 -12.81 -13.49
CA ASN A 164 -16.50 -13.60 -12.25
C ASN A 164 -15.25 -13.35 -11.41
N SER A 165 -14.10 -13.14 -12.05
CA SER A 165 -12.79 -13.04 -11.40
C SER A 165 -12.27 -11.60 -11.29
N GLY A 166 -12.83 -10.65 -12.05
CA GLY A 166 -12.31 -9.28 -12.07
C GLY A 166 -10.98 -9.15 -12.83
N LEU A 167 -10.57 -10.16 -13.60
CA LEU A 167 -9.37 -10.10 -14.45
C LEU A 167 -9.62 -9.12 -15.60
N LEU A 168 -9.05 -7.91 -15.50
CA LEU A 168 -9.12 -6.84 -16.47
C LEU A 168 -7.91 -6.89 -17.41
N THR A 169 -8.16 -6.81 -18.71
CA THR A 169 -7.14 -6.69 -19.75
C THR A 169 -7.42 -5.45 -20.60
N ILE A 170 -6.37 -4.68 -20.87
CA ILE A 170 -6.38 -3.54 -21.80
C ILE A 170 -5.83 -4.02 -23.14
N ASP A 171 -6.56 -3.79 -24.23
CA ASP A 171 -6.11 -4.17 -25.57
C ASP A 171 -4.78 -3.45 -25.92
N ALA A 172 -3.87 -4.15 -26.59
CA ALA A 172 -2.57 -3.63 -26.99
C ALA A 172 -2.66 -2.41 -27.92
N MET A 173 -3.79 -2.21 -28.58
CA MET A 173 -4.01 -1.09 -29.50
C MET A 173 -4.68 0.14 -28.86
N VAL A 174 -4.99 0.09 -27.55
CA VAL A 174 -5.58 1.25 -26.86
C VAL A 174 -4.59 2.41 -26.83
N PRO A 175 -5.01 3.63 -27.24
CA PRO A 175 -4.13 4.79 -27.17
C PRO A 175 -3.93 5.27 -25.73
N SER A 176 -2.74 5.80 -25.45
CA SER A 176 -2.44 6.53 -24.20
C SER A 176 -3.46 7.66 -23.98
N GLY A 177 -3.82 7.91 -22.72
CA GLY A 177 -4.85 8.86 -22.32
C GLY A 177 -6.28 8.32 -22.37
N SER A 178 -6.48 7.07 -22.79
CA SER A 178 -7.80 6.42 -22.68
C SER A 178 -8.15 6.16 -21.22
N VAL A 179 -9.42 6.34 -20.87
CA VAL A 179 -9.94 6.05 -19.53
C VAL A 179 -11.08 5.05 -19.64
N PHE A 180 -11.03 4.02 -18.81
CA PHE A 180 -12.10 3.04 -18.63
C PHE A 180 -12.62 3.12 -17.20
N THR A 181 -13.90 2.82 -17.00
CA THR A 181 -14.47 2.63 -15.67
C THR A 181 -14.73 1.14 -15.46
N ALA A 182 -13.99 0.53 -14.54
CA ALA A 182 -14.28 -0.80 -14.04
C ALA A 182 -15.35 -0.71 -12.93
N ARG A 183 -16.32 -1.63 -12.95
CA ARG A 183 -17.40 -1.69 -11.97
C ARG A 183 -17.54 -3.09 -11.39
N ALA A 184 -17.80 -3.14 -10.08
CA ALA A 184 -18.21 -4.33 -9.37
C ALA A 184 -19.66 -4.17 -8.90
N ASP A 185 -20.53 -5.10 -9.29
CA ASP A 185 -21.89 -5.26 -8.78
C ASP A 185 -21.90 -6.27 -7.63
N VAL A 186 -21.93 -5.78 -6.41
CA VAL A 186 -21.73 -6.54 -5.18
C VAL A 186 -23.06 -7.09 -4.68
N GLU A 187 -23.10 -8.40 -4.42
CA GLU A 187 -24.24 -9.14 -3.88
C GLU A 187 -25.54 -8.95 -4.71
N GLY A 188 -25.40 -8.90 -6.03
CA GLY A 188 -26.53 -8.83 -6.96
C GLY A 188 -27.31 -7.51 -6.89
N GLY A 189 -26.60 -6.38 -6.84
CA GLY A 189 -27.18 -5.05 -6.89
C GLY A 189 -27.25 -4.32 -5.54
N ARG A 190 -26.77 -4.91 -4.44
CA ARG A 190 -26.78 -4.23 -3.13
C ARG A 190 -25.86 -3.02 -3.13
N ARG A 191 -24.73 -3.10 -3.83
CA ARG A 191 -23.77 -2.00 -4.00
C ARG A 191 -23.09 -2.06 -5.35
N HIS A 192 -22.93 -0.89 -5.96
CA HIS A 192 -22.06 -0.72 -7.11
C HIS A 192 -20.81 0.04 -6.68
N VAL A 193 -19.65 -0.56 -6.90
CA VAL A 193 -18.34 0.08 -6.69
C VAL A 193 -17.73 0.32 -8.06
N ALA A 194 -17.06 1.45 -8.25
CA ALA A 194 -16.42 1.79 -9.51
C ALA A 194 -15.03 2.36 -9.27
N ALA A 195 -14.12 2.11 -10.20
CA ALA A 195 -12.80 2.71 -10.26
C ALA A 195 -12.45 3.04 -11.70
N ASP A 196 -11.76 4.15 -11.89
CA ASP A 196 -11.25 4.55 -13.19
C ASP A 196 -9.87 3.93 -13.43
N VAL A 197 -9.67 3.48 -14.66
CA VAL A 197 -8.47 2.83 -15.16
C VAL A 197 -7.90 3.72 -16.25
N TYR A 198 -6.73 4.28 -15.98
CA TYR A 198 -6.05 5.24 -16.83
C TYR A 198 -4.98 4.53 -17.65
N VAL A 199 -5.14 4.56 -18.97
CA VAL A 199 -4.20 3.93 -19.89
C VAL A 199 -3.10 4.92 -20.27
N TYR A 200 -1.85 4.53 -20.11
CA TYR A 200 -0.70 5.34 -20.48
C TYR A 200 0.34 4.54 -21.26
N THR A 201 1.14 5.23 -22.06
CA THR A 201 2.40 4.68 -22.59
C THR A 201 3.56 5.59 -22.17
N PRO A 202 4.79 5.06 -22.02
CA PRO A 202 5.96 5.89 -21.75
C PRO A 202 6.17 7.00 -22.79
N GLU A 203 5.75 6.80 -24.03
CA GLU A 203 5.85 7.81 -25.10
C GLU A 203 4.78 8.90 -24.97
N GLY A 204 3.57 8.54 -24.53
CA GLY A 204 2.44 9.46 -24.39
C GLY A 204 2.40 10.20 -23.05
N ASN A 205 2.97 9.61 -22.00
CA ASN A 205 3.20 10.25 -20.72
C ASN A 205 4.45 9.62 -20.05
N PRO A 206 5.65 10.17 -20.29
CA PRO A 206 6.89 9.63 -19.76
C PRO A 206 7.06 9.88 -18.27
N LEU A 207 6.24 10.74 -17.65
CA LEU A 207 6.32 11.11 -16.25
C LEU A 207 5.76 10.02 -15.33
N VAL A 208 4.78 9.22 -15.79
CA VAL A 208 4.12 8.22 -14.94
C VAL A 208 5.12 7.24 -14.32
N GLY A 209 5.03 7.09 -13.00
CA GLY A 209 5.86 6.23 -12.18
C GLY A 209 6.54 6.97 -11.03
N LEU A 210 7.40 6.21 -10.34
CA LEU A 210 8.15 6.66 -9.18
C LEU A 210 9.53 7.19 -9.56
N TRP A 211 9.92 8.32 -8.96
CA TRP A 211 11.19 8.99 -9.20
C TRP A 211 11.88 9.34 -7.89
N ARG A 212 13.19 9.13 -7.82
CA ARG A 212 14.04 9.44 -6.67
C ARG A 212 15.05 10.53 -7.02
N GLU A 213 15.13 11.57 -6.20
CA GLU A 213 16.00 12.73 -6.45
C GLU A 213 17.47 12.34 -6.33
N GLU A 214 18.25 12.66 -7.36
CA GLU A 214 19.71 12.49 -7.40
C GLU A 214 20.43 13.83 -7.14
N ALA A 215 19.88 14.94 -7.63
CA ALA A 215 20.54 16.24 -7.56
C ALA A 215 19.55 17.41 -7.60
N GLN A 216 19.97 18.53 -7.01
CA GLN A 216 19.30 19.83 -7.10
C GLN A 216 20.09 20.77 -8.03
N VAL A 217 19.38 21.64 -8.73
CA VAL A 217 19.97 22.54 -9.73
C VAL A 217 19.81 24.00 -9.30
N ALA A 218 20.94 24.70 -9.16
CA ALA A 218 20.96 26.10 -8.77
C ALA A 218 20.41 27.05 -9.85
N CYS A 219 19.70 28.08 -9.42
CA CYS A 219 19.23 29.17 -10.27
C CYS A 219 20.37 29.87 -11.00
N GLY A 220 20.17 30.13 -12.30
CA GLY A 220 21.06 30.91 -13.15
C GLY A 220 22.35 30.19 -13.58
N THR A 221 23.09 29.57 -12.65
CA THR A 221 24.35 28.87 -12.97
C THR A 221 24.12 27.47 -13.54
N ARG A 222 22.95 26.86 -13.24
CA ARG A 222 22.64 25.45 -13.55
C ARG A 222 23.65 24.47 -12.94
N ALA A 223 24.36 24.88 -11.89
CA ALA A 223 25.26 23.98 -11.17
C ALA A 223 24.42 22.96 -10.37
N GLU A 224 24.86 21.71 -10.38
CA GLU A 224 24.24 20.64 -9.61
C GLU A 224 24.89 20.51 -8.24
N SER A 225 24.09 20.12 -7.25
CA SER A 225 24.54 19.75 -5.91
C SER A 225 23.72 18.60 -5.36
N ASP A 226 24.33 17.78 -4.51
CA ASP A 226 23.62 16.73 -3.78
C ASP A 226 22.60 17.36 -2.82
N PRO A 227 21.35 16.87 -2.76
CA PRO A 227 20.37 17.34 -1.80
C PRO A 227 20.80 17.00 -0.38
N THR A 228 20.56 17.91 0.58
CA THR A 228 20.82 17.62 2.01
C THR A 228 19.87 16.54 2.53
N LEU A 229 18.63 16.56 2.08
CA LEU A 229 17.66 15.48 2.23
C LEU A 229 16.95 15.33 0.88
N ALA A 230 17.19 14.21 0.20
CA ALA A 230 16.63 13.93 -1.10
C ALA A 230 15.12 13.71 -1.01
N ILE A 231 14.39 14.11 -2.06
CA ILE A 231 13.05 13.58 -2.31
C ILE A 231 13.23 12.11 -2.69
N GLU A 232 12.74 11.22 -1.83
CA GLU A 232 12.87 9.77 -2.02
C GLU A 232 11.78 9.22 -2.94
N GLU A 233 10.61 9.86 -2.94
CA GLU A 233 9.48 9.48 -3.79
C GLU A 233 8.83 10.74 -4.38
N LEU A 234 9.00 10.94 -5.68
CA LEU A 234 8.13 11.75 -6.51
C LEU A 234 7.33 10.78 -7.37
N ASN A 235 6.04 10.62 -7.10
CA ASN A 235 5.17 9.74 -7.86
C ASN A 235 4.27 10.56 -8.80
N PHE A 236 4.18 10.15 -10.06
CA PHE A 236 3.19 10.65 -11.01
C PHE A 236 2.27 9.51 -11.40
N ASP A 237 0.96 9.71 -11.24
CA ASP A 237 -0.06 8.77 -11.66
C ASP A 237 -0.62 9.15 -13.03
N ALA A 238 -1.17 8.17 -13.76
CA ALA A 238 -1.70 8.39 -15.11
C ALA A 238 -3.00 9.22 -15.13
N ASP A 239 -3.62 9.44 -13.97
CA ASP A 239 -4.82 10.26 -13.79
C ASP A 239 -4.53 11.76 -13.70
N GLY A 240 -3.25 12.16 -13.80
CA GLY A 240 -2.84 13.55 -13.69
C GLY A 240 -2.60 13.99 -12.24
N THR A 241 -2.48 13.08 -11.29
CA THR A 241 -2.08 13.41 -9.91
C THR A 241 -0.59 13.13 -9.66
N PHE A 242 -0.02 13.84 -8.69
CA PHE A 242 1.33 13.61 -8.23
C PHE A 242 1.43 13.70 -6.70
N ALA A 243 2.46 13.06 -6.15
CA ALA A 243 2.79 13.07 -4.73
C ALA A 243 4.30 13.22 -4.52
N VAL A 244 4.68 13.90 -3.45
CA VAL A 244 6.08 14.12 -3.04
C VAL A 244 6.27 13.64 -1.60
N THR A 245 7.31 12.85 -1.38
CA THR A 245 7.73 12.35 -0.08
C THR A 245 9.26 12.42 0.05
N TRP A 246 9.75 13.11 1.08
CA TRP A 246 11.18 13.13 1.43
C TRP A 246 11.61 11.90 2.23
N VAL A 247 10.72 11.36 3.06
CA VAL A 247 11.04 10.29 4.00
C VAL A 247 9.94 9.24 3.92
N PRO A 248 10.06 8.23 3.06
CA PRO A 248 9.04 7.24 2.87
C PRO A 248 8.85 6.46 4.16
N PHE A 249 7.63 6.46 4.66
CA PHE A 249 7.23 5.73 5.84
C PHE A 249 5.75 5.39 5.71
N GLU A 250 5.46 4.11 5.48
CA GLU A 250 4.11 3.60 5.22
C GLU A 250 3.39 4.37 4.10
N SER A 251 2.22 4.94 4.40
CA SER A 251 1.40 5.72 3.47
C SER A 251 1.61 7.23 3.63
N TYR A 252 2.64 7.67 4.37
CA TYR A 252 2.91 9.08 4.57
C TYR A 252 3.37 9.74 3.26
N VAL A 253 2.74 10.88 2.95
CA VAL A 253 3.09 11.75 1.82
C VAL A 253 3.25 13.17 2.37
N ASP A 254 4.30 13.88 1.97
CA ASP A 254 4.50 15.26 2.41
C ASP A 254 3.45 16.18 1.76
N TYR A 255 3.32 16.16 0.44
CA TYR A 255 2.24 16.85 -0.25
C TYR A 255 1.87 16.21 -1.59
N TRP A 256 0.70 16.61 -2.11
CA TRP A 256 0.15 16.08 -3.34
C TRP A 256 -0.58 17.16 -4.13
N GLY A 257 -0.82 16.84 -5.40
CA GLY A 257 -1.38 17.79 -6.34
C GLY A 257 -1.83 17.15 -7.64
N THR A 258 -2.11 18.03 -8.59
CA THR A 258 -2.37 17.66 -9.99
C THR A 258 -1.26 18.18 -10.88
N TYR A 259 -1.01 17.54 -12.00
CA TYR A 259 -0.07 17.99 -13.00
C TYR A 259 -0.68 18.05 -14.39
N THR A 260 -0.16 18.95 -15.21
CA THR A 260 -0.39 18.97 -16.65
C THR A 260 0.94 19.10 -17.38
N PHE A 261 1.02 18.59 -18.61
CA PHE A 261 2.24 18.63 -19.38
C PHE A 261 1.97 18.77 -20.88
N ASP A 262 2.98 19.24 -21.59
CA ASP A 262 3.02 19.31 -23.04
C ASP A 262 4.32 18.67 -23.53
N LEU A 263 4.22 17.53 -24.21
CA LEU A 263 5.38 16.78 -24.70
C LEU A 263 6.14 17.51 -25.80
N GLU A 264 5.44 18.24 -26.66
CA GLU A 264 6.06 18.94 -27.79
C GLU A 264 6.87 20.13 -27.29
N ARG A 265 6.33 20.85 -26.30
CA ARG A 265 6.99 22.02 -25.69
C ARG A 265 7.95 21.62 -24.57
N GLY A 266 7.84 20.40 -24.05
CA GLY A 266 8.58 19.93 -22.88
C GLY A 266 8.27 20.75 -21.64
N THR A 267 7.01 21.16 -21.45
CA THR A 267 6.57 21.98 -20.31
C THR A 267 5.75 21.17 -19.32
N LEU A 268 5.90 21.46 -18.04
CA LEU A 268 5.21 20.81 -16.93
C LEU A 268 4.71 21.88 -15.96
N GLU A 269 3.48 21.71 -15.49
CA GLU A 269 2.87 22.52 -14.44
C GLU A 269 2.38 21.60 -13.34
N LEU A 270 2.82 21.85 -12.11
CA LEU A 270 2.43 21.16 -10.88
C LEU A 270 1.59 22.10 -10.02
N THR A 271 0.38 21.69 -9.69
CA THR A 271 -0.51 22.44 -8.79
C THR A 271 -0.67 21.66 -7.49
N VAL A 272 -0.07 22.17 -6.41
CA VAL A 272 -0.27 21.59 -5.07
C VAL A 272 -1.71 21.80 -4.62
N THR A 273 -2.38 20.74 -4.17
CA THR A 273 -3.78 20.77 -3.73
C THR A 273 -3.97 20.41 -2.26
N GLY A 274 -2.98 19.77 -1.64
CA GLY A 274 -2.98 19.41 -0.23
C GLY A 274 -1.65 18.83 0.21
N GLY A 275 -1.51 18.57 1.51
CA GLY A 275 -0.30 17.99 2.07
C GLY A 275 -0.30 17.94 3.59
N ASN A 276 0.50 17.04 4.14
CA ASN A 276 0.89 17.04 5.54
C ASN A 276 1.98 18.10 5.81
N HIS A 277 2.83 18.36 4.82
CA HIS A 277 3.86 19.39 4.81
C HIS A 277 4.02 19.97 3.39
N ILE A 278 3.53 21.21 3.19
CA ILE A 278 3.71 21.95 1.94
C ILE A 278 4.79 23.02 2.16
N PRO A 279 5.96 22.93 1.50
CA PRO A 279 6.97 23.98 1.59
C PRO A 279 6.43 25.33 1.06
N PRO A 280 6.76 26.46 1.70
CA PRO A 280 6.26 27.77 1.28
C PRO A 280 6.91 28.28 -0.02
N ASP A 281 7.94 27.58 -0.51
CA ASP A 281 8.76 27.96 -1.66
C ASP A 281 8.55 27.06 -2.89
N VAL A 282 7.52 26.20 -2.91
CA VAL A 282 7.22 25.40 -4.11
C VAL A 282 6.96 26.29 -5.33
N ASP A 283 7.62 25.98 -6.44
CA ASP A 283 7.43 26.57 -7.76
C ASP A 283 7.22 25.42 -8.78
N GLY A 284 5.97 25.24 -9.22
CA GLY A 284 5.54 24.07 -9.99
C GLY A 284 5.63 24.22 -11.51
N GLU A 285 6.05 25.36 -12.03
CA GLU A 285 5.97 25.67 -13.46
C GLU A 285 7.34 25.65 -14.14
N GLY A 286 7.50 24.84 -15.19
CA GLY A 286 8.73 24.90 -15.98
C GLY A 286 8.81 23.86 -17.07
N ARG A 287 9.99 23.23 -17.19
CA ARG A 287 10.31 22.29 -18.25
C ARG A 287 10.72 20.93 -17.70
N PHE A 288 10.46 19.89 -18.47
CA PHE A 288 10.88 18.55 -18.15
C PHE A 288 11.53 17.86 -19.36
N THR A 289 12.43 16.93 -19.09
CA THR A 289 12.90 15.93 -20.07
C THR A 289 13.10 14.60 -19.38
N VAL A 290 12.76 13.51 -20.05
CA VAL A 290 13.11 12.15 -19.62
C VAL A 290 14.08 11.55 -20.63
N ASP A 291 15.24 11.11 -20.17
CA ASP A 291 16.26 10.54 -21.05
C ASP A 291 16.10 9.01 -21.25
N ALA A 292 16.92 8.45 -22.14
CA ALA A 292 16.90 7.02 -22.46
C ALA A 292 17.26 6.10 -21.27
N THR A 293 17.82 6.65 -20.20
CA THR A 293 18.17 5.94 -18.97
C THR A 293 17.14 6.12 -17.86
N ARG A 294 15.93 6.64 -18.18
CA ARG A 294 14.88 6.93 -17.21
C ARG A 294 15.34 7.93 -16.15
N ARG A 295 16.05 8.99 -16.58
CA ARG A 295 16.29 10.16 -15.72
C ARG A 295 15.38 11.30 -16.08
N LEU A 296 14.66 11.80 -15.08
CA LEU A 296 13.81 12.98 -15.18
C LEU A 296 14.62 14.20 -14.78
N ASN A 297 14.75 15.16 -15.69
CA ASN A 297 15.32 16.46 -15.39
C ASN A 297 14.20 17.50 -15.38
N LEU A 298 14.03 18.18 -14.26
CA LEU A 298 13.12 19.30 -14.08
C LEU A 298 13.93 20.60 -14.11
N THR A 299 13.56 21.51 -15.00
CA THR A 299 14.23 22.79 -15.21
C THR A 299 13.25 23.92 -14.99
N ASP A 300 13.64 24.88 -14.17
CA ASP A 300 12.81 25.99 -13.71
C ASP A 300 11.63 25.56 -12.80
N ILE A 301 11.67 24.34 -12.26
CA ILE A 301 10.70 23.81 -11.29
C ILE A 301 11.41 23.54 -9.97
N TRP A 302 10.83 23.98 -8.85
CA TRP A 302 11.33 23.72 -7.51
C TRP A 302 10.23 23.08 -6.64
N LEU A 303 10.50 21.87 -6.15
CA LEU A 303 9.57 21.10 -5.31
C LEU A 303 9.60 21.49 -3.83
N GLY A 304 10.25 22.62 -3.52
CA GLY A 304 10.32 23.18 -2.19
C GLY A 304 11.49 22.66 -1.34
N ALA A 305 11.82 23.41 -0.29
CA ALA A 305 12.83 22.98 0.67
C ALA A 305 12.32 21.81 1.53
N SER A 306 13.20 20.82 1.75
CA SER A 306 12.89 19.69 2.62
C SER A 306 12.49 20.13 4.04
N PRO A 307 11.57 19.43 4.72
CA PRO A 307 11.24 19.74 6.11
C PRO A 307 12.49 19.67 6.99
N GLN A 308 12.69 20.69 7.83
CA GLN A 308 13.82 20.68 8.76
C GLN A 308 13.63 19.58 9.79
N ARG A 309 14.55 18.62 9.83
CA ARG A 309 14.52 17.54 10.82
C ARG A 309 14.94 18.00 12.23
N ASP A 310 15.73 19.08 12.34
CA ASP A 310 16.24 19.57 13.64
C ASP A 310 15.70 20.96 14.00
N PRO A 311 14.89 21.09 15.07
CA PRO A 311 14.50 22.38 15.61
C PRO A 311 15.72 23.07 16.24
N GLY A 312 16.41 23.89 15.46
CA GLY A 312 17.58 24.65 15.91
C GLY A 312 18.67 24.85 14.85
N THR A 313 18.66 24.02 13.80
CA THR A 313 19.48 24.27 12.61
C THR A 313 18.82 25.42 11.85
N PRO A 314 19.52 26.50 11.49
CA PRO A 314 18.95 27.52 10.61
C PRO A 314 18.46 26.85 9.33
N SER A 315 17.25 27.18 8.87
CA SER A 315 16.81 26.79 7.53
C SER A 315 17.91 27.19 6.56
N ALA A 316 18.35 26.26 5.71
CA ALA A 316 19.46 26.45 4.79
C ALA A 316 19.15 27.46 3.67
N SER A 317 18.35 28.50 3.96
CA SER A 317 17.98 29.58 3.06
C SER A 317 19.12 30.55 2.76
N SER A 318 20.37 30.22 3.09
CA SER A 318 21.54 31.02 2.69
C SER A 318 22.28 30.43 1.48
N GLY A 319 21.85 29.28 0.95
CA GLY A 319 22.30 28.79 -0.35
C GLY A 319 21.73 29.64 -1.50
N PRO A 320 22.33 29.59 -2.70
CA PRO A 320 21.67 30.10 -3.90
C PRO A 320 20.32 29.39 -4.05
N ALA A 321 19.29 30.12 -4.48
CA ALA A 321 18.00 29.52 -4.79
C ALA A 321 18.19 28.38 -5.81
N ASN A 322 17.46 27.28 -5.63
CA ASN A 322 17.39 26.20 -6.60
C ASN A 322 16.14 26.36 -7.46
N CYS A 323 16.20 25.92 -8.71
CA CYS A 323 15.07 25.96 -9.65
C CYS A 323 15.07 24.71 -10.53
N GLY A 324 15.47 23.57 -10.01
CA GLY A 324 15.49 22.36 -10.79
C GLY A 324 15.95 21.16 -9.99
N HIS A 325 15.70 20.01 -10.59
CA HIS A 325 15.97 18.71 -9.99
C HIS A 325 16.37 17.72 -11.07
N ARG A 326 17.16 16.72 -10.69
CA ARG A 326 17.32 15.49 -11.46
C ARG A 326 16.87 14.32 -10.60
N PHE A 327 16.12 13.41 -11.21
CA PHE A 327 15.67 12.17 -10.60
C PHE A 327 16.06 10.96 -11.44
N ALA A 328 16.15 9.80 -10.79
CA ALA A 328 16.17 8.48 -11.41
C ALA A 328 14.83 7.77 -11.18
N GLY A 329 14.34 7.00 -12.16
CA GLY A 329 13.11 6.21 -12.04
C GLY A 329 13.19 4.84 -12.68
#